data_AF-A0A4Q1AVF1-F1
#
_entry.id   AF-A0A4Q1AVF1-F1
#
_cell.length_a   1.000
_cell.length_b   1.000
_cell.length_c   1.000
_cell.angle_alpha   90.00
_cell.angle_beta   90.00
_cell.angle_gamma   90.00
#
_symmetry.space_group_name_H-M   'P 1'
#
loop_
_entity.id
_entity.type
_entity.pdbx_description
1 polymer ?
#
loop_
_entity_poly.entity_id
_entity_poly.type
_entity_poly.pdbx_seq_one_letter_code
_entity_poly.pdbx_strand_id
1 'polypeptide(L)'
;MVYKLCIVLLITFSNLFALNELEKIKTFKATFEQIVENSSSNKIIYKGNVFIKNDGKVLWQYLTPIKKNVYLLRDIVVIDEPELEQVIYSRLKQEINILNLLKNSKKIDKQTYSSKIDERVYFIKIIEGKIVSLKFSDELENTIMIKFSSIEQNIELRNEIFRFVPPEYYDIIKK
;
A
#
# COMPACT_ATOMS: atom_id res chain seq x y z
N MET A 1 -54.78 29.03 -29.57
CA MET A 1 -53.63 28.25 -30.09
C MET A 1 -52.37 28.85 -29.47
N VAL A 2 -51.37 28.15 -28.93
CA VAL A 2 -51.02 26.73 -28.79
C VAL A 2 -49.74 26.79 -27.92
N TYR A 3 -49.76 26.08 -26.78
CA TYR A 3 -48.67 25.62 -25.88
C TYR A 3 -47.66 26.62 -25.26
N LYS A 4 -47.53 26.70 -23.91
CA LYS A 4 -46.82 25.79 -22.97
C LYS A 4 -45.32 25.60 -23.26
N LEU A 5 -44.53 25.63 -22.18
CA LEU A 5 -43.12 25.20 -22.00
C LEU A 5 -42.04 26.23 -22.47
N CYS A 6 -40.90 26.44 -21.80
CA CYS A 6 -40.23 25.63 -20.79
C CYS A 6 -39.18 26.49 -20.04
N ILE A 7 -39.15 26.45 -18.71
CA ILE A 7 -37.93 26.70 -17.94
C ILE A 7 -36.95 25.58 -18.29
N VAL A 8 -35.74 25.91 -18.75
CA VAL A 8 -34.56 25.07 -18.51
C VAL A 8 -33.38 25.97 -18.16
N LEU A 9 -33.17 26.03 -16.86
CA LEU A 9 -31.96 26.42 -16.17
C LEU A 9 -30.78 25.63 -16.76
N LEU A 10 -29.93 26.26 -17.57
CA LEU A 10 -28.68 25.66 -18.04
C LEU A 10 -27.65 25.72 -16.90
N ILE A 11 -27.89 24.97 -15.81
CA ILE A 11 -26.80 24.50 -14.97
C ILE A 11 -26.11 23.44 -15.82
N THR A 12 -25.10 23.87 -16.59
CA THR A 12 -24.10 22.93 -17.08
C THR A 12 -23.45 22.36 -15.82
N PHE A 13 -23.94 21.19 -15.44
CA PHE A 13 -23.36 20.32 -14.46
C PHE A 13 -21.91 20.11 -14.92
N SER A 14 -20.99 20.89 -14.35
CA SER A 14 -19.58 20.58 -14.40
C SER A 14 -19.38 19.33 -13.57
N ASN A 15 -19.77 18.18 -14.12
CA ASN A 15 -19.13 16.91 -13.79
C ASN A 15 -17.72 17.00 -14.36
N LEU A 16 -16.92 17.91 -13.80
CA LEU A 16 -15.48 17.80 -13.82
C LEU A 16 -15.19 16.47 -13.16
N PHE A 17 -14.90 15.49 -14.00
CA PHE A 17 -14.47 14.15 -13.64
C PHE A 17 -13.64 14.24 -12.37
N ALA A 18 -14.11 13.63 -11.29
CA ALA A 18 -13.29 13.35 -10.14
C ALA A 18 -12.24 12.33 -10.61
N LEU A 19 -11.16 12.83 -11.23
CA LEU A 19 -10.00 12.04 -11.57
C LEU A 19 -9.53 11.43 -10.25
N ASN A 20 -9.52 10.10 -10.18
CA ASN A 20 -9.31 9.35 -8.96
C ASN A 20 -8.05 9.88 -8.25
N GLU A 21 -8.19 10.54 -7.09
CA GLU A 21 -7.06 11.19 -6.40
C GLU A 21 -5.92 10.22 -6.11
N LEU A 22 -6.25 8.92 -6.03
CA LEU A 22 -5.31 7.82 -5.89
C LEU A 22 -4.39 7.63 -7.10
N GLU A 23 -4.86 7.92 -8.32
CA GLU A 23 -4.05 7.79 -9.55
C GLU A 23 -2.90 8.79 -9.58
N LYS A 24 -3.02 9.89 -8.84
CA LYS A 24 -2.03 10.98 -8.79
C LYS A 24 -0.89 10.72 -7.80
N ILE A 25 -1.00 9.69 -6.95
CA ILE A 25 0.03 9.39 -5.96
C ILE A 25 1.28 8.87 -6.68
N LYS A 26 2.37 9.65 -6.61
CA LYS A 26 3.70 9.29 -7.15
C LYS A 26 4.60 8.69 -6.09
N THR A 27 4.52 9.23 -4.88
CA THR A 27 5.29 8.78 -3.73
C THR A 27 4.43 8.74 -2.48
N PHE A 28 4.74 7.84 -1.56
CA PHE A 28 4.06 7.70 -0.28
C PHE A 28 5.09 7.36 0.80
N LYS A 29 5.01 8.07 1.93
CA LYS A 29 5.81 7.84 3.13
C LYS A 29 4.88 7.89 4.34
N ALA A 30 5.00 6.93 5.23
CA ALA A 30 4.23 6.91 6.47
C ALA A 30 4.93 6.09 7.55
N THR A 31 4.57 6.33 8.80
CA THR A 31 4.72 5.35 9.88
C THR A 31 3.55 4.37 9.84
N PHE A 32 3.77 3.11 10.19
CA PHE A 32 2.70 2.11 10.22
C PHE A 32 2.63 1.36 11.56
N GLU A 33 1.43 0.93 11.90
CA GLU A 33 1.15 -0.12 12.89
C GLU A 33 0.38 -1.23 12.17
N GLN A 34 0.95 -2.43 12.11
CA GLN A 34 0.35 -3.63 11.54
C GLN A 34 -0.04 -4.58 12.66
N ILE A 35 -1.32 -4.93 12.71
CA ILE A 35 -1.89 -5.88 13.65
C ILE A 35 -2.18 -7.16 12.87
N VAL A 36 -1.56 -8.26 13.27
CA VAL A 36 -1.88 -9.61 12.79
C VAL A 36 -2.65 -10.31 13.88
N GLU A 37 -3.91 -10.64 13.59
CA GLU A 37 -4.83 -11.30 14.52
C GLU A 37 -5.21 -12.67 13.97
N ASN A 38 -4.97 -13.73 14.74
CA ASN A 38 -5.35 -15.08 14.33
C ASN A 38 -6.81 -15.40 14.71
N SER A 39 -7.31 -16.57 14.29
CA SER A 39 -8.66 -17.04 14.59
C SER A 39 -8.96 -17.19 16.10
N SER A 40 -7.93 -17.34 16.93
CA SER A 40 -8.03 -17.39 18.39
C SER A 40 -7.94 -16.02 19.08
N SER A 41 -8.01 -14.92 18.31
CA SER A 41 -7.87 -13.52 18.79
C SER A 41 -6.51 -13.16 19.39
N ASN A 42 -5.47 -13.99 19.19
CA ASN A 42 -4.10 -13.64 19.55
C ASN A 42 -3.56 -12.61 18.57
N LYS A 43 -2.86 -11.59 19.09
CA LYS A 43 -2.39 -10.44 18.32
C LYS A 43 -0.88 -10.29 18.36
N ILE A 44 -0.30 -10.05 17.19
CA ILE A 44 1.08 -9.58 17.06
C ILE A 44 1.04 -8.20 16.42
N ILE A 45 1.72 -7.24 17.03
CA ILE A 45 1.76 -5.85 16.57
C ILE A 45 3.17 -5.52 16.06
N TYR A 46 3.23 -5.17 14.79
CA TYR A 46 4.43 -4.69 14.12
C TYR A 46 4.36 -3.18 13.94
N LYS A 47 5.50 -2.50 14.07
CA LYS A 47 5.57 -1.05 13.83
C LYS A 47 6.79 -0.71 12.99
N GLY A 48 6.69 0.38 12.24
CA GLY A 48 7.84 0.90 11.52
C GLY A 48 7.48 1.95 10.48
N ASN A 49 8.25 1.99 9.39
CA ASN A 49 8.12 2.99 8.32
C ASN A 49 7.93 2.32 6.96
N VAL A 50 7.18 2.99 6.09
CA VAL A 50 6.98 2.56 4.71
C VAL A 50 7.30 3.70 3.76
N PHE A 51 7.97 3.37 2.66
CA PHE A 51 8.32 4.27 1.57
C PHE A 51 7.95 3.61 0.24
N ILE A 52 7.23 4.33 -0.61
CA ILE A 52 6.74 3.80 -1.89
C ILE A 52 6.99 4.84 -2.97
N LYS A 53 7.45 4.38 -4.13
CA LYS A 53 7.46 5.13 -5.39
C LYS A 53 6.61 4.40 -6.43
N ASN A 54 5.98 5.17 -7.31
CA ASN A 54 5.13 4.64 -8.37
C ASN A 54 5.89 3.93 -9.51
N ASP A 55 7.22 3.94 -9.46
CA ASP A 55 8.12 3.26 -10.39
C ASP A 55 8.49 1.82 -9.95
N GLY A 56 7.69 1.25 -9.05
CA GLY A 56 7.82 -0.12 -8.55
C GLY A 56 8.78 -0.29 -7.37
N LYS A 57 9.24 0.79 -6.74
CA LYS A 57 10.11 0.72 -5.55
C LYS A 57 9.33 0.83 -4.26
N VAL A 58 9.54 -0.11 -3.34
CA VAL A 58 9.00 -0.10 -1.98
C VAL A 58 10.11 -0.40 -1.00
N LEU A 59 10.09 0.26 0.14
CA LEU A 59 10.83 -0.14 1.34
C LEU A 59 9.84 -0.19 2.51
N TRP A 60 9.71 -1.37 3.10
CA TRP A 60 8.96 -1.61 4.33
C TRP A 60 9.94 -1.93 5.46
N GLN A 61 10.11 -1.01 6.40
CA GLN A 61 11.03 -1.15 7.52
C GLN A 61 10.25 -1.54 8.77
N TYR A 62 10.47 -2.75 9.27
CA TYR A 62 9.95 -3.19 10.56
C TYR A 62 10.95 -2.84 11.65
N LEU A 63 10.49 -2.09 12.67
CA LEU A 63 11.28 -1.69 13.83
C LEU A 63 10.94 -2.53 15.06
N THR A 64 9.70 -3.00 15.18
CA THR A 64 9.25 -3.86 16.28
C THR A 64 8.33 -4.97 15.76
N PRO A 65 8.28 -6.15 16.42
CA PRO A 65 9.13 -6.55 17.55
C PRO A 65 10.54 -7.01 17.13
N ILE A 66 10.72 -7.39 15.86
CA ILE A 66 11.98 -7.86 15.29
C ILE A 66 12.34 -6.91 14.15
N LYS A 67 13.60 -6.48 14.11
CA LYS A 67 14.07 -5.58 13.05
C LYS A 67 14.22 -6.36 11.75
N LYS A 68 13.55 -5.90 10.69
CA LYS A 68 13.73 -6.43 9.33
C LYS A 68 13.35 -5.38 8.28
N ASN A 69 13.94 -5.46 7.10
CA ASN A 69 13.61 -4.58 5.99
C ASN A 69 13.16 -5.42 4.79
N VAL A 70 12.08 -5.00 4.14
CA VAL A 70 11.58 -5.62 2.91
C VAL A 70 11.66 -4.58 1.80
N TYR A 71 12.52 -4.81 0.83
CA TYR A 71 12.63 -4.02 -0.38
C TYR A 71 11.86 -4.72 -1.50
N LEU A 72 11.05 -3.96 -2.23
CA LEU A 72 10.56 -4.35 -3.55
C LEU A 72 11.22 -3.44 -4.58
N LEU A 73 11.97 -4.03 -5.51
CA LEU A 73 12.63 -3.33 -6.59
C LEU A 73 12.05 -3.87 -7.90
N ARG A 74 10.88 -3.34 -8.28
CA ARG A 74 10.02 -3.83 -9.36
C ARG A 74 9.52 -5.25 -9.08
N ASP A 75 10.21 -6.28 -9.57
CA ASP A 75 9.87 -7.69 -9.40
C ASP A 75 10.79 -8.41 -8.40
N ILE A 76 11.88 -7.78 -7.97
CA ILE A 76 12.84 -8.37 -7.02
C ILE A 76 12.43 -8.00 -5.60
N VAL A 77 12.29 -9.01 -4.74
CA VAL A 77 12.10 -8.83 -3.29
C VAL A 77 13.41 -9.10 -2.58
N VAL A 78 13.82 -8.21 -1.70
CA VAL A 78 14.96 -8.38 -0.81
C VAL A 78 14.47 -8.29 0.62
N ILE A 79 14.61 -9.36 1.38
CA ILE A 79 14.28 -9.42 2.80
C ILE A 79 15.60 -9.42 3.57
N ASP A 80 15.85 -8.35 4.29
CA ASP A 80 17.00 -8.15 5.15
C ASP A 80 16.58 -8.40 6.60
N GLU A 81 17.21 -9.39 7.25
CA GLU A 81 16.95 -9.82 8.61
C GLU A 81 18.22 -9.67 9.46
N PRO A 82 18.52 -8.46 9.98
CA PRO A 82 19.80 -8.19 10.63
C PRO A 82 20.12 -9.04 11.86
N GLU A 83 19.09 -9.44 12.61
CA GLU A 83 19.26 -10.30 13.80
C GLU A 83 19.66 -11.73 13.46
N LEU A 84 19.37 -12.17 12.22
CA LEU A 84 19.77 -13.48 11.70
C LEU A 84 21.03 -13.41 10.84
N GLU A 85 21.58 -12.20 10.65
CA GLU A 85 22.71 -11.94 9.75
C GLU A 85 22.45 -12.53 8.36
N GLN A 86 21.26 -12.29 7.83
CA GLN A 86 20.78 -12.96 6.62
C GLN A 86 20.07 -11.99 5.68
N VAL A 87 20.23 -12.26 4.39
CA VAL A 87 19.39 -11.69 3.33
C VAL A 87 18.77 -12.77 2.47
N ILE A 88 17.49 -12.61 2.14
CA ILE A 88 16.75 -13.47 1.23
C ILE A 88 16.38 -12.65 -0.01
N TYR A 89 16.81 -13.13 -1.18
CA TYR A 89 16.39 -12.64 -2.48
C TYR A 89 15.34 -13.57 -3.07
N SER A 90 14.24 -13.00 -3.54
CA SER A 90 13.24 -13.73 -4.32
C SER A 90 12.70 -12.86 -5.44
N ARG A 91 11.93 -13.47 -6.35
CA ARG A 91 11.26 -12.77 -7.45
C ARG A 91 9.76 -13.01 -7.39
N LEU A 92 8.98 -11.94 -7.55
CA LEU A 92 7.54 -12.05 -7.74
C LEU A 92 7.23 -12.61 -9.13
N LYS A 93 6.27 -13.51 -9.23
CA LYS A 93 5.77 -14.01 -10.53
C LYS A 93 5.14 -12.90 -11.38
N GLN A 94 4.64 -11.86 -10.72
CA GLN A 94 4.04 -10.68 -11.33
C GLN A 94 4.45 -9.44 -10.54
N GLU A 95 4.69 -8.33 -11.24
CA GLU A 95 4.97 -7.04 -10.60
C GLU A 95 3.77 -6.62 -9.73
N ILE A 96 3.96 -6.57 -8.41
CA ILE A 96 2.96 -6.03 -7.48
C ILE A 96 3.19 -4.53 -7.38
N ASN A 97 2.39 -3.77 -8.11
CA ASN A 97 2.34 -2.33 -7.91
C ASN A 97 1.22 -2.00 -6.91
N ILE A 98 1.60 -1.72 -5.66
CA ILE A 98 0.67 -1.32 -4.58
C ILE A 98 -0.18 -0.12 -5.01
N LEU A 99 0.31 0.75 -5.90
CA LEU A 99 -0.48 1.85 -6.42
C LEU A 99 -1.48 1.39 -7.48
N ASN A 100 -1.18 0.36 -8.28
CA ASN A 100 -2.17 -0.24 -9.18
C ASN A 100 -3.32 -0.93 -8.41
N LEU A 101 -3.06 -1.49 -7.22
CA LEU A 101 -4.12 -1.97 -6.32
C LEU A 101 -5.12 -0.84 -5.99
N LEU A 102 -4.62 0.36 -5.70
CA LEU A 102 -5.44 1.54 -5.40
C LEU A 102 -6.22 2.02 -6.62
N LYS A 103 -5.56 2.08 -7.79
CA LYS A 103 -6.18 2.55 -9.04
C LYS A 103 -7.36 1.69 -9.46
N ASN A 104 -7.23 0.38 -9.33
CA ASN A 104 -8.27 -0.58 -9.73
C ASN A 104 -9.29 -0.87 -8.62
N SER A 105 -9.21 -0.15 -7.49
CA SER A 105 -10.10 -0.40 -6.37
C SER A 105 -11.52 0.10 -6.64
N LYS A 106 -12.51 -0.72 -6.28
CA LYS A 106 -13.92 -0.38 -6.35
C LYS A 106 -14.34 0.29 -5.06
N LYS A 107 -14.97 1.46 -5.15
CA LYS A 107 -15.51 2.15 -3.98
C LYS A 107 -16.68 1.34 -3.40
N ILE A 108 -16.62 1.00 -2.12
CA ILE A 108 -17.67 0.26 -1.41
C ILE A 108 -18.54 1.22 -0.60
N ASP A 109 -17.92 2.22 0.03
CA ASP A 109 -18.63 3.26 0.77
C ASP A 109 -17.91 4.62 0.64
N LYS A 110 -18.32 5.63 1.43
CA LYS A 110 -17.76 6.98 1.35
C LYS A 110 -16.23 7.02 1.48
N GLN A 111 -15.64 6.15 2.31
CA GLN A 111 -14.23 6.14 2.68
C GLN A 111 -13.53 4.79 2.39
N THR A 112 -14.28 3.73 2.11
CA THR A 112 -13.73 2.38 1.92
C THR A 112 -13.78 1.95 0.46
N TYR A 113 -12.68 1.37 0.02
CA TYR A 113 -12.50 0.80 -1.32
C TYR A 113 -12.07 -0.66 -1.18
N SER A 114 -12.44 -1.51 -2.13
CA SER A 114 -11.93 -2.88 -2.23
C SER A 114 -11.13 -3.11 -3.49
N SER A 115 -10.10 -3.92 -3.39
CA SER A 115 -9.33 -4.40 -4.52
C SER A 115 -9.04 -5.89 -4.35
N LYS A 116 -8.95 -6.62 -5.45
CA LYS A 116 -8.64 -8.05 -5.45
C LYS A 116 -7.27 -8.25 -6.10
N ILE A 117 -6.36 -8.94 -5.41
CA ILE A 117 -5.12 -9.46 -5.99
C ILE A 117 -5.15 -10.97 -5.81
N ASP A 118 -4.99 -11.70 -6.91
CA ASP A 118 -5.15 -13.14 -6.97
C ASP A 118 -6.51 -13.55 -6.37
N GLU A 119 -6.50 -14.29 -5.27
CA GLU A 119 -7.69 -14.70 -4.53
C GLU A 119 -7.97 -13.88 -3.26
N ARG A 120 -7.16 -12.86 -2.96
CA ARG A 120 -7.27 -12.08 -1.72
C ARG A 120 -7.95 -10.73 -1.95
N VAL A 121 -8.87 -10.39 -1.04
CA VAL A 121 -9.58 -9.10 -1.03
C VAL A 121 -8.92 -8.16 -0.02
N TYR A 122 -8.61 -6.97 -0.49
CA TYR A 122 -8.03 -5.88 0.28
C TYR A 122 -9.06 -4.78 0.46
N PHE A 123 -9.28 -4.36 1.71
CA PHE A 123 -10.10 -3.20 2.06
C PHE A 123 -9.18 -2.03 2.39
N ILE A 124 -9.39 -0.92 1.71
CA ILE A 124 -8.54 0.26 1.75
C ILE A 124 -9.40 1.41 2.27
N LYS A 125 -8.99 2.02 3.39
CA LYS A 125 -9.67 3.20 3.92
C LYS A 125 -8.92 4.45 3.52
N ILE A 126 -9.66 5.40 2.97
CA ILE A 126 -9.16 6.68 2.48
C ILE A 126 -9.94 7.80 3.14
N ILE A 127 -9.20 8.73 3.74
CA ILE A 127 -9.74 9.93 4.39
C ILE A 127 -8.98 11.11 3.82
N GLU A 128 -9.70 12.10 3.27
CA GLU A 128 -9.10 13.34 2.72
C GLU A 128 -7.97 13.06 1.72
N GLY A 129 -8.19 12.12 0.80
CA GLY A 129 -7.21 11.73 -0.24
C GLY A 129 -6.03 10.87 0.26
N LYS A 130 -5.94 10.62 1.57
CA LYS A 130 -4.85 9.85 2.19
C LYS A 130 -5.27 8.42 2.50
N ILE A 131 -4.40 7.46 2.20
CA ILE A 131 -4.58 6.05 2.56
C ILE A 131 -4.26 5.90 4.04
N VAL A 132 -5.29 5.73 4.87
CA VAL A 132 -5.13 5.67 6.33
C VAL A 132 -5.08 4.25 6.87
N SER A 133 -5.66 3.28 6.16
CA SER A 133 -5.54 1.87 6.56
C SER A 133 -5.75 0.88 5.43
N LEU A 134 -5.18 -0.31 5.60
CA LEU A 134 -5.40 -1.50 4.79
C LEU A 134 -5.87 -2.65 5.68
N LYS A 135 -6.81 -3.48 5.20
CA LYS A 135 -7.24 -4.70 5.87
C LYS A 135 -7.38 -5.84 4.87
N PHE A 136 -6.84 -7.01 5.17
CA PHE A 136 -6.97 -8.22 4.36
C PHE A 136 -6.78 -9.47 5.22
N SER A 137 -7.09 -10.64 4.67
CA SER A 137 -6.78 -11.93 5.29
C SER A 137 -5.65 -12.63 4.55
N ASP A 138 -4.73 -13.29 5.27
CA ASP A 138 -3.68 -14.12 4.67
C ASP A 138 -4.17 -15.55 4.41
N GLU A 139 -3.26 -16.40 3.91
CA GLU A 139 -3.53 -17.81 3.57
C GLU A 139 -3.80 -18.68 4.80
N LEU A 140 -3.43 -18.22 5.99
CA LEU A 140 -3.65 -18.91 7.26
C LEU A 140 -4.88 -18.35 8.00
N GLU A 141 -5.74 -17.63 7.28
CA GLU A 141 -6.94 -16.96 7.80
C GLU A 141 -6.67 -15.94 8.91
N ASN A 142 -5.43 -15.47 9.06
CA ASN A 142 -5.16 -14.34 9.96
C ASN A 142 -5.76 -13.07 9.35
N THR A 143 -6.33 -12.22 10.19
CA THR A 143 -6.73 -10.87 9.81
C THR A 143 -5.55 -9.93 9.99
N ILE A 144 -5.15 -9.27 8.91
CA ILE A 144 -4.11 -8.26 8.90
C ILE A 144 -4.76 -6.89 8.77
N MET A 145 -4.46 -5.99 9.72
CA MET A 145 -4.85 -4.59 9.68
C MET A 145 -3.61 -3.72 9.77
N ILE A 146 -3.40 -2.85 8.78
CA ILE A 146 -2.30 -1.87 8.75
C ILE A 146 -2.91 -0.49 8.89
N LYS A 147 -2.46 0.27 9.87
CA LYS A 147 -2.84 1.68 10.07
C LYS A 147 -1.64 2.56 9.78
N PHE A 148 -1.84 3.60 8.99
CA PHE A 148 -0.80 4.56 8.66
C PHE A 148 -0.98 5.85 9.47
N SER A 149 0.14 6.43 9.86
CA SER A 149 0.23 7.72 10.54
C SER A 149 1.39 8.53 9.94
N SER A 150 1.45 9.83 10.23
CA SER A 150 2.48 10.73 9.68
C SER A 150 2.58 10.65 8.15
N ILE A 151 1.42 10.61 7.48
CA ILE A 151 1.32 10.32 6.04
C ILE A 151 1.73 11.54 5.22
N GLU A 152 2.76 11.35 4.41
CA GLU A 152 3.29 12.26 3.40
C GLU A 152 3.14 11.63 2.01
N GLN A 153 2.57 12.37 1.06
CA GLN A 153 2.34 11.93 -0.32
C GLN A 153 2.96 12.93 -1.29
N ASN A 154 3.41 12.45 -2.45
CA ASN A 154 3.97 13.27 -3.53
C ASN A 154 5.18 14.13 -3.10
N ILE A 155 5.90 13.69 -2.06
CA ILE A 155 7.19 14.25 -1.66
C ILE A 155 8.33 13.70 -2.52
N GLU A 156 9.45 14.41 -2.54
CA GLU A 156 10.68 13.89 -3.14
C GLU A 156 11.27 12.78 -2.25
N LEU A 157 11.40 11.57 -2.81
CA LEU A 157 12.07 10.45 -2.17
C LEU A 157 13.37 10.14 -2.91
N ARG A 158 14.49 10.32 -2.18
CA ARG A 158 15.84 9.96 -2.59
C ARG A 158 15.93 8.48 -2.98
N ASN A 159 16.56 8.18 -4.12
CA ASN A 159 16.66 6.81 -4.64
C ASN A 159 17.52 5.91 -3.74
N GLU A 160 18.44 6.50 -2.98
CA GLU A 160 19.35 5.83 -2.07
C GLU A 160 18.61 5.07 -0.97
N ILE A 161 17.40 5.50 -0.60
CA ILE A 161 16.54 4.83 0.39
C ILE A 161 16.19 3.41 -0.07
N PHE A 162 16.09 3.18 -1.38
CA PHE A 162 15.71 1.88 -1.95
C PHE A 162 16.93 1.03 -2.33
N ARG A 163 18.15 1.49 -2.06
CA ARG A 163 19.36 0.73 -2.36
C ARG A 163 19.71 -0.14 -1.16
N PHE A 164 19.74 -1.45 -1.37
CA PHE A 164 20.25 -2.41 -0.40
C PHE A 164 21.62 -2.95 -0.84
N VAL A 165 22.55 -3.04 0.10
CA VAL A 165 23.84 -3.71 -0.05
C VAL A 165 24.00 -4.62 1.17
N PRO A 166 24.05 -5.95 1.00
CA PRO A 166 24.22 -6.85 2.12
C PRO A 166 25.61 -6.67 2.75
N PRO A 167 25.73 -6.70 4.08
CA PRO A 167 27.02 -6.84 4.74
C PRO A 167 27.75 -8.11 4.30
N GLU A 168 29.08 -8.09 4.29
CA GLU A 168 29.91 -9.21 3.81
C GLU A 168 29.74 -10.49 4.65
N TYR A 169 29.35 -10.35 5.92
CA TYR A 169 29.15 -11.47 6.85
C TYR A 169 27.75 -12.09 6.77
N TYR A 170 26.85 -11.55 5.94
CA TYR A 170 25.50 -12.09 5.83
C TYR A 170 25.46 -13.39 5.05
N ASP A 171 24.61 -14.32 5.50
CA ASP A 171 24.16 -15.42 4.65
C ASP A 171 23.23 -14.91 3.54
N ILE A 172 23.45 -15.38 2.32
CA ILE A 172 22.72 -14.96 1.13
C ILE A 172 21.90 -16.12 0.59
N ILE A 173 20.58 -16.05 0.78
CA ILE A 173 19.64 -17.02 0.22
C ILE A 173 18.99 -16.47 -1.04
N LYS A 174 18.85 -17.33 -2.07
CA LYS A 174 18.15 -17.01 -3.33
C LYS A 174 17.04 -18.03 -3.56
N LYS A 175 15.81 -17.56 -3.82
CA LYS A 175 14.62 -18.37 -4.08
C LYS A 175 14.01 -18.07 -5.45
#